data_AF-A0A286AF93-F1
#
_entry.id   AF-A0A286AF93-F1
#
_cell.length_a   1.000
_cell.length_b   1.000
_cell.length_c   1.000
_cell.angle_alpha   90.00
_cell.angle_beta   90.00
_cell.angle_gamma   90.00
#
_symmetry.space_group_name_H-M   'P 1'
#
loop_
_entity.id
_entity.type
_entity.pdbx_description
1 polymer ?
#
loop_
_entity_poly.entity_id
_entity_poly.type
_entity_poly.pdbx_seq_one_letter_code
_entity_poly.pdbx_strand_id
1 'polypeptide(L)'
;MTMKRNVFVLMFLSLFMACEQKPLQFEKLEQFSRIDTMSDNGKPYYYKTDIYIVKKYKDNFQNERTVDSFAYKNRAKDLGDYSSYNIEMYKNSSETNIDNLKKNPKDFDNYTFINDMIYIYSWGGGKWSGKMKFKGRETVEAQPMIRED
;
A
#
# COMPACT_ATOMS: atom_id res chain seq x y z
N MET A 1 -30.05 35.31 -41.58
CA MET A 1 -30.64 34.78 -40.33
C MET A 1 -29.78 33.58 -39.92
N THR A 2 -28.74 33.82 -39.12
CA THR A 2 -27.55 32.94 -39.04
C THR A 2 -27.53 32.29 -37.66
N MET A 3 -28.26 31.19 -37.52
CA MET A 3 -28.43 30.48 -36.25
C MET A 3 -27.51 29.25 -36.21
N LYS A 4 -26.20 29.45 -36.10
CA LYS A 4 -25.20 28.36 -35.96
C LYS A 4 -23.99 28.74 -35.10
N ARG A 5 -24.20 29.41 -33.96
CA ARG A 5 -23.08 29.89 -33.15
C ARG A 5 -23.22 29.71 -31.64
N ASN A 6 -24.08 28.81 -31.16
CA ASN A 6 -24.31 28.63 -29.71
C ASN A 6 -24.13 27.20 -29.18
N VAL A 7 -23.69 26.23 -30.00
CA VAL A 7 -23.55 24.83 -29.54
C VAL A 7 -22.13 24.50 -29.04
N PHE A 8 -21.10 25.24 -29.47
CA PHE A 8 -19.71 24.93 -29.10
C PHE A 8 -19.30 25.37 -27.68
N VAL A 9 -20.03 26.28 -27.05
CA VAL A 9 -19.68 26.80 -25.72
C VAL A 9 -20.11 25.85 -24.59
N LEU A 10 -21.14 25.02 -24.82
CA LEU A 10 -21.65 24.09 -23.81
C LEU A 10 -20.84 22.78 -23.70
N MET A 11 -20.05 22.41 -24.71
CA MET A 11 -19.18 21.22 -24.66
C MET A 11 -17.87 21.44 -23.89
N PHE A 12 -17.46 22.69 -23.66
CA PHE A 12 -16.22 22.99 -22.92
C PHE A 12 -16.43 23.09 -21.40
N LEU A 13 -17.68 23.25 -20.93
CA LEU A 13 -17.98 23.37 -19.50
C LEU A 13 -18.12 22.03 -18.77
N SER A 14 -18.31 20.92 -19.49
CA SER A 14 -18.49 19.58 -18.90
C SER A 14 -17.17 18.87 -18.58
N LEU A 15 -16.02 19.41 -18.99
CA LEU A 15 -14.69 18.83 -18.77
C LEU A 15 -14.06 19.14 -17.40
N PHE A 16 -14.67 20.00 -16.59
CA PHE A 16 -14.08 20.46 -15.31
C PHE A 16 -14.76 19.96 -14.04
N MET A 17 -15.71 19.02 -14.13
CA MET A 17 -16.01 18.16 -12.96
C MET A 17 -14.95 17.06 -12.83
N ALA A 18 -13.67 17.44 -12.81
CA ALA A 18 -12.63 16.56 -12.30
C ALA A 18 -12.94 16.40 -10.81
N CYS A 19 -13.52 15.26 -10.44
CA CYS A 19 -13.81 14.90 -9.06
C CYS A 19 -12.50 15.02 -8.27
N GLU A 20 -12.36 16.07 -7.47
CA GLU A 20 -11.15 16.36 -6.71
C GLU A 20 -10.95 15.25 -5.68
N GLN A 21 -10.09 14.29 -6.01
CA GLN A 21 -9.82 13.17 -5.14
C GLN A 21 -8.96 13.66 -3.97
N LYS A 22 -9.52 13.63 -2.76
CA LYS A 22 -8.77 13.94 -1.55
C LYS A 22 -7.49 13.09 -1.48
N PRO A 23 -6.35 13.68 -1.10
CA PRO A 23 -5.08 12.96 -1.07
C PRO A 23 -5.14 11.82 -0.07
N LEU A 24 -4.47 10.71 -0.41
CA LEU A 24 -4.23 9.61 0.51
C LEU A 24 -3.41 10.10 1.70
N GLN A 25 -3.68 9.54 2.86
CA GLN A 25 -2.88 9.75 4.06
C GLN A 25 -2.37 8.40 4.53
N PHE A 26 -1.10 8.36 4.91
CA PHE A 26 -0.41 7.15 5.33
C PHE A 26 -0.05 7.31 6.80
N GLU A 27 -0.44 6.35 7.63
CA GLU A 27 -0.16 6.36 9.06
C GLU A 27 0.61 5.09 9.41
N LYS A 28 1.84 5.24 9.92
CA LYS A 28 2.67 4.10 10.27
C LYS A 28 2.19 3.47 11.58
N LEU A 29 2.03 2.16 11.57
CA LEU A 29 1.75 1.35 12.74
C LEU A 29 3.07 0.91 13.39
N GLU A 30 3.71 1.82 14.10
CA GLU A 30 5.02 1.56 14.74
C GLU A 30 4.97 0.35 15.69
N GLN A 31 3.89 0.21 16.46
CA GLN A 31 3.73 -0.87 17.44
C GLN A 31 3.60 -2.28 16.81
N PHE A 32 3.28 -2.37 15.52
CA PHE A 32 3.17 -3.64 14.79
C PHE A 32 4.29 -3.83 13.77
N SER A 33 5.14 -2.82 13.57
CA SER A 33 6.32 -2.95 12.72
C SER A 33 7.38 -3.75 13.49
N ARG A 34 7.93 -4.79 12.87
CA ARG A 34 8.72 -5.82 13.56
C ARG A 34 10.07 -6.00 12.88
N ILE A 35 11.08 -6.34 13.67
CA ILE A 35 12.32 -6.93 13.17
C ILE A 35 12.45 -8.29 13.84
N ASP A 36 12.29 -9.35 13.05
CA ASP A 36 12.48 -10.73 13.49
C ASP A 36 13.90 -11.19 13.13
N THR A 37 14.51 -11.97 14.02
CA THR A 37 15.85 -12.53 13.81
C THR A 37 15.77 -14.04 13.83
N MET A 38 16.19 -14.69 12.74
CA MET A 38 16.39 -16.13 12.68
C MET A 38 17.88 -16.42 12.53
N SER A 39 18.37 -17.49 13.13
CA SER A 39 19.76 -17.94 12.92
C SER A 39 19.75 -19.17 12.03
N ASP A 40 20.51 -19.14 10.95
CA ASP A 40 20.82 -20.32 10.14
C ASP A 40 22.35 -20.46 10.04
N ASN A 41 22.86 -21.62 10.44
CA ASN A 41 24.29 -21.92 10.54
C ASN A 41 25.11 -20.85 11.28
N GLY A 42 24.54 -20.25 12.33
CA GLY A 42 25.19 -19.22 13.14
C GLY A 42 25.22 -17.82 12.52
N LYS A 43 24.64 -17.63 11.33
CA LYS A 43 24.45 -16.31 10.72
C LYS A 43 23.05 -15.77 11.05
N PRO A 44 22.93 -14.53 11.55
CA PRO A 44 21.63 -13.92 11.77
C PRO A 44 21.01 -13.47 10.43
N TYR A 45 19.74 -13.80 10.25
CA TYR A 45 18.87 -13.35 9.18
C TYR A 45 17.83 -12.41 9.78
N TYR A 46 17.82 -11.17 9.32
CA TYR A 46 16.90 -10.15 9.78
C TYR A 46 15.74 -9.99 8.80
N TYR A 47 14.53 -10.08 9.33
CA TYR A 47 13.28 -9.89 8.60
C TYR A 47 12.60 -8.65 9.15
N LYS A 48 12.31 -7.67 8.31
CA LYS A 48 11.66 -6.44 8.75
C LYS A 48 10.34 -6.22 8.02
N THR A 49 9.31 -5.86 8.76
CA THR A 49 8.03 -5.44 8.20
C THR A 49 7.65 -4.08 8.74
N ASP A 50 7.49 -3.11 7.85
CA ASP A 50 6.89 -1.81 8.15
C ASP A 50 5.41 -1.81 7.72
N ILE A 51 4.54 -1.39 8.63
CA ILE A 51 3.08 -1.49 8.43
C ILE A 51 2.46 -0.09 8.36
N TYR A 52 1.59 0.14 7.38
CA TYR A 52 0.91 1.42 7.18
C TYR A 52 -0.60 1.26 6.98
N ILE A 53 -1.36 2.18 7.59
CA ILE A 53 -2.78 2.39 7.31
C ILE A 53 -2.94 3.49 6.27
N VAL A 54 -3.70 3.21 5.21
CA VAL A 54 -4.00 4.11 4.10
C VAL A 54 -5.43 4.64 4.25
N LYS A 55 -5.54 5.92 4.61
CA LYS A 55 -6.85 6.60 4.73
C LYS A 55 -7.34 7.07 3.37
N LYS A 56 -8.67 7.04 3.19
CA LYS A 56 -9.37 7.45 1.96
C LYS A 56 -8.99 6.60 0.73
N TYR A 57 -8.48 5.39 0.97
CA TYR A 57 -8.18 4.46 -0.10
C TYR A 57 -9.47 4.06 -0.85
N LYS A 58 -9.35 4.03 -2.16
CA LYS A 58 -10.33 3.48 -3.12
C LYS A 58 -9.54 2.63 -4.10
N ASP A 59 -10.08 1.47 -4.48
CA ASP A 59 -9.45 0.59 -5.46
C ASP A 59 -9.59 1.21 -6.86
N ASN A 60 -8.62 2.04 -7.21
CA ASN A 60 -8.51 2.70 -8.51
C ASN A 60 -7.04 2.95 -8.86
N PHE A 61 -6.80 3.18 -10.14
CA PHE A 61 -5.46 3.33 -10.69
C PHE A 61 -4.65 4.49 -10.07
N GLN A 62 -5.31 5.61 -9.78
CA GLN A 62 -4.64 6.79 -9.21
C GLN A 62 -4.12 6.52 -7.80
N ASN A 63 -4.92 5.85 -6.96
CA ASN A 63 -4.52 5.45 -5.63
C ASN A 63 -3.43 4.39 -5.67
N GLU A 64 -3.54 3.40 -6.55
CA GLU A 64 -2.51 2.40 -6.73
C GLU A 64 -1.14 3.03 -7.03
N ARG A 65 -1.08 3.94 -8.02
CA ARG A 65 0.15 4.68 -8.33
C ARG A 65 0.68 5.49 -7.13
N THR A 66 -0.21 6.06 -6.35
CA THR A 66 0.16 6.85 -5.16
C THR A 66 0.76 5.95 -4.07
N VAL A 67 0.18 4.77 -3.83
CA VAL A 67 0.69 3.80 -2.87
C VAL A 67 2.02 3.19 -3.35
N ASP A 68 2.14 2.87 -4.64
CA ASP A 68 3.39 2.39 -5.25
C ASP A 68 4.50 3.43 -5.01
N SER A 69 4.27 4.70 -5.37
CA SER A 69 5.24 5.77 -5.17
C SER A 69 5.63 5.93 -3.69
N PHE A 70 4.65 5.84 -2.78
CA PHE A 70 4.90 5.90 -1.35
C PHE A 70 5.79 4.73 -0.88
N ALA A 71 5.49 3.49 -1.27
CA ALA A 71 6.25 2.31 -0.85
C ALA A 71 7.70 2.40 -1.31
N TYR A 72 7.95 2.77 -2.58
CA TYR A 72 9.30 2.94 -3.09
C TYR A 72 10.05 4.08 -2.38
N LYS A 73 9.39 5.20 -2.08
CA LYS A 73 10.03 6.34 -1.41
C LYS A 73 10.36 6.06 0.07
N ASN A 74 9.56 5.25 0.74
CA ASN A 74 9.65 4.99 2.19
C ASN A 74 10.22 3.61 2.53
N ARG A 75 10.77 2.88 1.56
CA ARG A 75 11.54 1.66 1.86
C ARG A 75 12.74 1.96 2.75
N ALA A 76 13.16 0.97 3.52
CA ALA A 76 14.35 1.07 4.36
C ALA A 76 15.57 1.54 3.52
N LYS A 77 16.48 2.32 4.11
CA LYS A 77 17.70 2.78 3.40
C LYS A 77 18.76 1.68 3.35
N ASP A 78 18.73 0.83 4.36
CA ASP A 78 19.58 -0.29 4.72
C ASP A 78 18.99 -1.63 4.23
N LEU A 79 18.37 -1.67 3.04
CA LEU A 79 17.74 -2.91 2.53
C LEU A 79 18.69 -4.11 2.48
N GLY A 80 19.99 -3.86 2.30
CA GLY A 80 21.02 -4.91 2.25
C GLY A 80 21.23 -5.64 3.59
N ASP A 81 20.81 -5.03 4.71
CA ASP A 81 20.96 -5.60 6.04
C ASP A 81 19.86 -6.62 6.36
N TYR A 82 18.76 -6.58 5.59
CA TYR A 82 17.62 -7.47 5.77
C TYR A 82 17.65 -8.60 4.73
N SER A 83 17.46 -9.81 5.22
CA SER A 83 17.20 -10.98 4.37
C SER A 83 15.86 -10.82 3.64
N SER A 84 14.88 -10.25 4.33
CA SER A 84 13.61 -9.80 3.75
C SER A 84 13.14 -8.50 4.39
N TYR A 85 12.64 -7.58 3.58
CA TYR A 85 11.97 -6.37 4.00
C TYR A 85 10.61 -6.27 3.31
N ASN A 86 9.56 -6.09 4.08
CA ASN A 86 8.20 -5.89 3.60
C ASN A 86 7.66 -4.52 4.00
N ILE A 87 6.90 -3.90 3.09
CA ILE A 87 5.93 -2.86 3.45
C ILE A 87 4.53 -3.43 3.24
N GLU A 88 3.74 -3.43 4.30
CA GLU A 88 2.35 -3.87 4.26
C GLU A 88 1.40 -2.69 4.39
N MET A 89 0.41 -2.64 3.47
CA MET A 89 -0.54 -1.54 3.36
C MET A 89 -1.95 -2.03 3.65
N TYR A 90 -2.63 -1.36 4.57
CA TYR A 90 -3.99 -1.71 5.01
C TYR A 90 -4.97 -0.55 4.79
N LYS A 91 -6.23 -0.84 4.50
CA LYS A 91 -7.29 0.16 4.41
C LYS A 91 -7.62 0.65 5.81
N ASN A 92 -7.88 1.94 5.94
CA ASN A 92 -8.50 2.47 7.15
C ASN A 92 -9.97 2.04 7.22
N SER A 93 -10.35 1.26 8.23
CA SER A 93 -11.73 0.82 8.50
C SER A 93 -12.10 1.08 9.98
N SER A 94 -13.30 0.67 10.40
CA SER A 94 -13.74 0.76 11.80
C SER A 94 -12.87 -0.10 12.72
N GLU A 95 -12.39 -1.23 12.23
CA GLU A 95 -11.54 -2.18 12.96
C GLU A 95 -10.06 -1.86 12.74
N THR A 96 -9.68 -1.50 11.51
CA THR A 96 -8.32 -1.20 11.09
C THR A 96 -8.07 0.30 11.12
N ASN A 97 -7.89 0.85 12.32
CA ASN A 97 -7.39 2.21 12.55
C ASN A 97 -6.56 2.22 13.84
N ILE A 98 -5.69 3.23 13.98
CA ILE A 98 -4.76 3.31 15.11
C ILE A 98 -5.50 3.30 16.46
N ASP A 99 -6.61 4.03 16.57
CA ASP A 99 -7.32 4.16 17.83
C ASP A 99 -7.96 2.83 18.27
N ASN A 100 -8.51 2.06 17.32
CA ASN A 100 -9.03 0.73 17.61
C ASN A 100 -7.90 -0.27 17.90
N LEU A 101 -6.87 -0.32 17.07
CA LEU A 101 -5.77 -1.27 17.21
C LEU A 101 -4.91 -1.04 18.46
N LYS A 102 -4.90 0.18 19.02
CA LYS A 102 -4.32 0.45 20.35
C LYS A 102 -5.15 -0.18 21.48
N LYS A 103 -6.47 -0.20 21.36
CA LYS A 103 -7.38 -0.77 22.37
C LYS A 103 -7.47 -2.29 22.26
N ASN A 104 -7.55 -2.79 21.03
CA ASN A 104 -7.75 -4.20 20.70
C ASN A 104 -6.68 -4.67 19.71
N PRO A 105 -5.41 -4.83 20.13
CA PRO A 105 -4.31 -5.16 19.21
C PRO A 105 -4.48 -6.53 18.52
N LYS A 106 -5.25 -7.45 19.13
CA LYS A 106 -5.58 -8.75 18.54
C LYS A 106 -6.45 -8.65 17.28
N ASP A 107 -7.14 -7.53 17.07
CA ASP A 107 -7.92 -7.30 15.85
C ASP A 107 -7.02 -7.23 14.61
N PHE A 108 -5.73 -6.90 14.80
CA PHE A 108 -4.77 -6.90 13.70
C PHE A 108 -4.66 -8.28 13.04
N ASP A 109 -4.43 -9.33 13.84
CA ASP A 109 -4.27 -10.70 13.35
C ASP A 109 -5.63 -11.34 13.01
N ASN A 110 -6.68 -11.06 13.80
CA ASN A 110 -7.99 -11.69 13.63
C ASN A 110 -8.82 -11.12 12.47
N TYR A 111 -8.62 -9.84 12.13
CA TYR A 111 -9.45 -9.13 11.16
C TYR A 111 -8.64 -8.34 10.13
N THR A 112 -7.77 -7.42 10.56
CA THR A 112 -7.09 -6.47 9.68
C THR A 112 -6.30 -7.17 8.58
N PHE A 113 -5.50 -8.17 8.95
CA PHE A 113 -4.70 -8.96 8.01
C PHE A 113 -5.56 -9.55 6.88
N ILE A 114 -6.75 -10.02 7.24
CA ILE A 114 -7.62 -10.82 6.38
C ILE A 114 -8.53 -9.94 5.50
N ASN A 115 -8.99 -8.80 6.02
CA ASN A 115 -10.08 -8.04 5.37
C ASN A 115 -9.61 -6.73 4.75
N ASP A 116 -8.61 -6.09 5.36
CA ASP A 116 -8.22 -4.72 5.00
C ASP A 116 -6.86 -4.64 4.32
N MET A 117 -6.16 -5.75 4.15
CA MET A 117 -4.92 -5.76 3.37
C MET A 117 -5.17 -5.26 1.94
N ILE A 118 -4.28 -4.39 1.48
CA ILE A 118 -4.30 -3.83 0.13
C ILE A 118 -3.11 -4.36 -0.66
N TYR A 119 -1.90 -4.14 -0.15
CA TYR A 119 -0.68 -4.48 -0.84
C TYR A 119 0.39 -4.99 0.12
N ILE A 120 1.22 -5.89 -0.38
CA ILE A 120 2.53 -6.22 0.19
C ILE A 120 3.58 -5.88 -0.86
N TYR A 121 4.55 -5.05 -0.47
CA TYR A 121 5.75 -4.74 -1.26
C TYR A 121 6.93 -5.44 -0.61
N SER A 122 7.66 -6.25 -1.37
CA SER A 122 8.71 -7.10 -0.83
C SER A 122 10.07 -6.80 -1.47
N TRP A 123 11.10 -6.80 -0.64
CA TRP A 123 12.50 -6.77 -1.01
C TRP A 123 13.24 -7.91 -0.31
N GLY A 124 14.02 -8.68 -1.06
CA GLY A 124 14.80 -9.82 -0.57
C GLY A 124 16.28 -9.59 -0.85
N GLY A 125 17.11 -9.73 0.19
CA GLY A 125 18.56 -9.51 0.09
C GLY A 125 18.92 -8.17 -0.58
N GLY A 126 18.25 -7.09 -0.19
CA GLY A 126 18.47 -5.76 -0.74
C GLY A 126 17.79 -5.43 -2.08
N LYS A 127 17.17 -6.41 -2.75
CA LYS A 127 16.61 -6.24 -4.12
C LYS A 127 15.09 -6.33 -4.12
N TRP A 128 14.45 -5.60 -5.04
CA TRP A 128 13.01 -5.71 -5.26
C TRP A 128 12.63 -7.16 -5.55
N SER A 129 11.64 -7.70 -4.83
CA SER A 129 11.16 -9.08 -5.00
C SER A 129 9.74 -9.14 -5.56
N GLY A 130 8.92 -8.13 -5.31
CA GLY A 130 7.61 -8.03 -5.95
C GLY A 130 6.56 -7.25 -5.17
N LYS A 131 5.41 -7.08 -5.82
CA LYS A 131 4.18 -6.51 -5.27
C LYS A 131 3.09 -7.57 -5.29
N MET A 132 2.34 -7.70 -4.21
CA MET A 132 1.08 -8.45 -4.18
C MET A 132 -0.07 -7.50 -3.88
N LYS A 133 -1.20 -7.67 -4.56
CA LYS A 133 -2.45 -6.92 -4.33
C LYS A 133 -3.52 -7.86 -3.78
N PHE A 134 -4.26 -7.36 -2.80
CA PHE A 134 -5.28 -8.11 -2.08
C PHE A 134 -6.66 -7.45 -2.20
N LYS A 135 -7.70 -8.29 -2.21
CA LYS A 135 -9.10 -7.88 -2.10
C LYS A 135 -9.80 -8.78 -1.08
N GLY A 136 -9.74 -8.37 0.19
CA GLY A 136 -10.10 -9.26 1.29
C GLY A 136 -9.10 -10.41 1.36
N ARG A 137 -9.60 -11.64 1.40
CA ARG A 137 -8.78 -12.86 1.55
C ARG A 137 -8.05 -13.30 0.28
N GLU A 138 -8.37 -12.70 -0.86
CA GLU A 138 -7.89 -13.13 -2.15
C GLU A 138 -6.71 -12.27 -2.61
N THR A 139 -5.64 -12.94 -3.05
CA THR A 139 -4.60 -12.30 -3.88
C THR A 139 -5.15 -12.14 -5.28
N VAL A 140 -5.30 -10.89 -5.72
CA VAL A 140 -5.89 -10.57 -7.04
C VAL A 140 -4.84 -10.20 -8.08
N GLU A 141 -3.63 -9.84 -7.65
CA GLU A 141 -2.53 -9.53 -8.55
C GLU A 141 -1.19 -9.82 -7.86
N ALA A 142 -0.23 -10.36 -8.62
CA ALA A 142 1.15 -10.52 -8.19
C ALA A 142 2.08 -10.04 -9.32
N GLN A 143 2.94 -9.08 -8.98
CA GLN A 143 4.00 -8.58 -9.84
C GLN A 143 5.34 -9.07 -9.26
N PRO A 144 5.84 -10.24 -9.67
CA PRO A 144 7.12 -10.75 -9.19
C PRO A 144 8.29 -9.93 -9.76
N MET A 145 9.44 -10.00 -9.10
CA MET A 145 10.71 -9.64 -9.73
C MET A 145 10.90 -10.49 -10.99
N ILE A 146 10.94 -9.85 -12.16
CA ILE A 146 11.46 -10.48 -13.37
C ILE A 146 12.97 -10.63 -13.12
N ARG A 147 13.43 -11.87 -12.94
CA ARG A 147 14.87 -12.14 -12.98
C ARG A 147 15.30 -11.91 -14.41
N GLU A 148 16.11 -10.87 -14.65
CA GLU A 148 16.96 -10.83 -15.84
C GLU A 148 18.07 -11.85 -15.60
N ASP A 149 17.96 -12.99 -16.28
CA ASP A 149 18.94 -14.06 -16.38
C ASP A 149 20.14 -13.67 -17.26
#